data_AF-A0A7S2H776-F1
#
_entry.id   AF-A0A7S2H776-F1
#
_cell.length_a   1.000
_cell.length_b   1.000
_cell.length_c   1.000
_cell.angle_alpha   90.00
_cell.angle_beta   90.00
_cell.angle_gamma   90.00
#
_symmetry.space_group_name_H-M   'P 1'
#
loop_
_entity.id
_entity.type
_entity.pdbx_description
1 polymer ?
#
loop_
_entity_poly.entity_id
_entity_poly.type
_entity_poly.pdbx_seq_one_letter_code
_entity_poly.pdbx_strand_id
1 'polypeptide(L)'
;MASSSSNFRARRLSVSDIDTSEFDKAKSGTTPIQGGRQRRLSLSPEMGQKGMDVTIPPDVCGTFSCHGVEPGQRQGESHGKINQDRGSTSFPLDIPYRSIKCTEALFSVYDGHGSKGDMVSDFVVRTVPEILTQQQELLDTKDTSGGENNGVAQALKKAFVKTDELLQANKKIDAELSGTTAVAVLIRQYADSDELHIWTAWAGDSRAVLWTASAGEKTCTKTDVKDLSHDHKPDTPKESARIKKAGGTISPPEEEWGGPARVWLDSEMTLPGLAMARSIGDHLVSKVGVIAEPEVTHEVLNMSDGKQRYLVIASDGVWEFIDSHQAMQLIAKSSAEGATRAVTKLIETSAAKWREEEGDYRDDITAICVSLHELVKSKEWHDAIQ
;
A
#
# COMPACT_ATOMS: atom_id res chain seq x y z
N MET A 1 29.79 11.12 26.97
CA MET A 1 30.42 10.52 25.78
C MET A 1 30.54 9.02 26.00
N ALA A 2 29.67 8.25 25.36
CA ALA A 2 29.88 6.89 24.85
C ALA A 2 28.50 6.42 24.35
N SER A 3 28.39 6.28 23.04
CA SER A 3 27.21 5.89 22.27
C SER A 3 26.73 4.49 22.64
N SER A 4 25.50 4.36 23.13
CA SER A 4 24.77 3.08 23.08
C SER A 4 24.07 2.99 21.73
N SER A 5 24.81 2.60 20.70
CA SER A 5 24.21 2.11 19.45
C SER A 5 23.60 0.74 19.75
N SER A 6 22.39 0.74 20.31
CA SER A 6 21.59 -0.48 20.44
C SER A 6 21.14 -0.90 19.05
N ASN A 7 21.65 -2.04 18.58
CA ASN A 7 21.30 -2.65 17.30
C ASN A 7 19.78 -2.82 17.17
N PHE A 8 19.15 -1.95 16.38
CA PHE A 8 17.77 -2.06 15.90
C PHE A 8 17.52 -3.39 15.15
N ARG A 9 18.56 -3.93 14.49
CA ARG A 9 18.56 -5.20 13.74
C ARG A 9 18.06 -6.43 14.50
N ALA A 10 18.19 -6.48 15.83
CA ALA A 10 17.78 -7.66 16.60
C ALA A 10 16.26 -7.73 16.88
N ARG A 11 15.48 -6.68 16.57
CA ARG A 11 14.08 -6.56 16.99
C ARG A 11 13.06 -6.76 15.85
N ARG A 12 13.54 -6.89 14.60
CA ARG A 12 12.72 -7.21 13.42
C ARG A 12 12.71 -8.71 13.09
N LEU A 13 13.66 -9.47 13.65
CA LEU A 13 13.82 -10.90 13.42
C LEU A 13 13.42 -11.69 14.67
N SER A 14 12.23 -12.26 14.66
CA SER A 14 12.13 -13.62 15.18
C SER A 14 11.11 -14.42 14.38
N VAL A 15 11.42 -14.80 13.14
CA VAL A 15 10.96 -16.09 12.58
C VAL A 15 12.05 -16.67 11.65
N SER A 16 13.33 -16.37 11.91
CA SER A 16 14.42 -16.83 11.04
C SER A 16 15.23 -18.00 11.60
N ASP A 17 14.92 -18.51 12.80
CA ASP A 17 15.62 -19.67 13.36
C ASP A 17 14.76 -20.93 13.25
N ILE A 18 14.43 -21.33 12.02
CA ILE A 18 14.08 -22.73 11.72
C ILE A 18 15.38 -23.39 11.25
N ASP A 19 15.85 -24.35 12.02
CA ASP A 19 17.02 -25.18 11.74
C ASP A 19 16.90 -25.84 10.35
N THR A 20 17.77 -25.45 9.42
CA THR A 20 17.78 -25.91 8.02
C THR A 20 18.84 -26.98 7.75
N SER A 21 19.28 -27.71 8.78
CA SER A 21 20.37 -28.70 8.69
C SER A 21 20.12 -29.94 7.82
N GLU A 22 19.14 -29.96 6.91
CA GLU A 22 18.92 -31.08 5.96
C GLU A 22 19.13 -30.77 4.46
N PHE A 23 19.54 -29.57 4.04
CA PHE A 23 19.66 -29.23 2.61
C PHE A 23 21.08 -28.95 2.09
N ASP A 24 22.10 -29.65 2.61
CA ASP A 24 23.43 -29.64 2.01
C ASP A 24 23.75 -30.96 1.29
N LYS A 25 23.50 -31.00 -0.03
CA LYS A 25 24.18 -31.88 -1.01
C LYS A 25 23.74 -31.57 -2.45
N ALA A 26 24.44 -30.65 -3.11
CA ALA A 26 24.80 -30.77 -4.53
C ALA A 26 25.79 -29.67 -4.98
N LYS A 27 27.05 -30.09 -5.10
CA LYS A 27 28.17 -29.56 -5.92
C LYS A 27 27.71 -29.11 -7.33
N SER A 28 28.40 -28.34 -8.18
CA SER A 28 29.64 -27.55 -8.23
C SER A 28 29.75 -27.10 -9.70
N GLY A 29 30.25 -25.90 -10.03
CA GLY A 29 30.79 -25.67 -11.39
C GLY A 29 30.88 -24.25 -11.94
N THR A 30 32.13 -23.82 -12.18
CA THR A 30 32.65 -22.94 -13.26
C THR A 30 32.66 -21.40 -13.14
N THR A 31 33.90 -20.94 -13.43
CA THR A 31 34.64 -19.66 -13.57
C THR A 31 34.01 -18.40 -14.20
N PRO A 32 34.65 -17.21 -14.03
CA PRO A 32 34.05 -15.88 -14.18
C PRO A 32 34.28 -15.22 -15.55
N ILE A 33 33.39 -14.31 -15.94
CA ILE A 33 33.58 -13.38 -17.08
C ILE A 33 33.43 -11.93 -16.59
N GLN A 34 34.49 -11.14 -16.80
CA GLN A 34 34.50 -9.68 -16.69
C GLN A 34 33.74 -9.03 -17.86
N GLY A 35 32.92 -8.02 -17.57
CA GLY A 35 32.35 -7.13 -18.58
C GLY A 35 31.45 -6.08 -17.95
N GLY A 36 31.87 -4.82 -17.99
CA GLY A 36 31.10 -3.68 -17.49
C GLY A 36 29.74 -3.56 -18.16
N ARG A 37 28.70 -3.22 -17.38
CA ARG A 37 27.37 -2.91 -17.90
C ARG A 37 26.83 -1.65 -17.24
N GLN A 38 26.48 -0.70 -18.10
CA GLN A 38 25.62 0.45 -17.81
C GLN A 38 24.42 0.01 -16.96
N ARG A 39 24.06 0.84 -15.98
CA ARG A 39 22.88 0.67 -15.14
C ARG A 39 21.63 0.60 -16.01
N ARG A 40 21.14 -0.62 -16.25
CA ARG A 40 19.86 -0.86 -16.90
C ARG A 40 18.81 -0.64 -15.82
N LEU A 41 18.11 0.48 -15.89
CA LEU A 41 16.85 0.69 -15.15
C LEU A 41 15.91 -0.44 -15.56
N SER A 42 15.73 -1.44 -14.69
CA SER A 42 14.76 -2.50 -14.90
C SER A 42 13.39 -1.99 -14.48
N LEU A 43 12.58 -1.59 -15.48
CA LEU A 43 11.13 -1.60 -15.33
C LEU A 43 10.73 -3.06 -15.07
N SER A 44 10.11 -3.33 -13.93
CA SER A 44 9.65 -4.67 -13.55
C SER A 44 8.69 -5.21 -14.62
N PRO A 45 8.99 -6.33 -15.28
CA PRO A 45 8.17 -6.87 -16.36
C PRO A 45 7.17 -7.87 -15.79
N GLU A 46 6.09 -7.42 -15.17
CA GLU A 46 4.97 -8.31 -14.76
C GLU A 46 3.71 -7.50 -14.41
N MET A 47 3.19 -6.75 -15.39
CA MET A 47 1.86 -6.13 -15.32
C MET A 47 1.17 -6.41 -16.65
N GLY A 48 0.41 -7.51 -16.71
CA GLY A 48 -0.22 -7.95 -17.95
C GLY A 48 -1.30 -8.99 -17.69
N GLN A 49 -2.44 -8.55 -17.15
CA GLN A 49 -3.69 -9.22 -17.47
C GLN A 49 -4.17 -8.70 -18.84
N LYS A 50 -4.41 -9.62 -19.77
CA LYS A 50 -5.07 -9.35 -21.05
C LYS A 50 -6.54 -9.05 -20.79
N GLY A 51 -6.96 -7.81 -21.03
CA GLY A 51 -8.37 -7.42 -21.08
C GLY A 51 -8.53 -5.92 -21.29
N MET A 52 -9.04 -5.54 -22.47
CA MET A 52 -9.33 -4.17 -22.98
C MET A 52 -8.14 -3.20 -23.12
N ASP A 53 -8.00 -2.64 -24.33
CA ASP A 53 -6.90 -1.78 -24.80
C ASP A 53 -7.07 -0.31 -24.33
N VAL A 54 -7.58 -0.12 -23.11
CA VAL A 54 -7.82 1.20 -22.51
C VAL A 54 -7.01 1.26 -21.22
N THR A 55 -5.87 1.95 -21.27
CA THR A 55 -4.98 2.13 -20.11
C THR A 55 -4.88 3.60 -19.79
N ILE A 56 -4.81 3.93 -18.50
CA ILE A 56 -4.57 5.32 -18.08
C ILE A 56 -3.16 5.72 -18.56
N PRO A 57 -3.00 6.86 -19.24
CA PRO A 57 -1.68 7.31 -19.69
C PRO A 57 -0.69 7.42 -18.50
N PRO A 58 0.58 7.02 -18.65
CA PRO A 58 1.57 7.09 -17.56
C PRO A 58 1.80 8.49 -16.98
N ASP A 59 1.62 9.53 -17.80
CA ASP A 59 1.73 10.92 -17.34
C ASP A 59 0.51 11.38 -16.51
N VAL A 60 -0.59 10.63 -16.57
CA VAL A 60 -1.80 10.83 -15.76
C VAL A 60 -1.75 9.96 -14.50
N CYS A 61 -1.34 8.69 -14.63
CA CYS A 61 -1.17 7.76 -13.53
C CYS A 61 0.23 7.13 -13.57
N GLY A 62 1.11 7.62 -12.70
CA GLY A 62 2.45 7.07 -12.52
C GLY A 62 2.44 6.00 -11.44
N THR A 63 3.00 4.83 -11.72
CA THR A 63 3.18 3.75 -10.73
C THR A 63 4.65 3.36 -10.67
N PHE A 64 5.15 3.10 -9.48
CA PHE A 64 6.51 2.59 -9.33
C PHE A 64 6.60 1.71 -8.09
N SER A 65 7.29 0.58 -8.22
CA SER A 65 7.59 -0.35 -7.13
C SER A 65 9.03 -0.83 -7.28
N CYS A 66 9.78 -0.86 -6.17
CA CYS A 66 11.10 -1.46 -6.14
C CYS A 66 11.31 -2.30 -4.89
N HIS A 67 12.07 -3.37 -5.06
CA HIS A 67 12.43 -4.27 -3.97
C HIS A 67 13.29 -3.56 -2.92
N GLY A 68 13.19 -3.99 -1.67
CA GLY A 68 14.05 -3.56 -0.59
C GLY A 68 15.44 -4.15 -0.69
N VAL A 69 16.29 -3.75 0.23
CA VAL A 69 17.69 -4.15 0.29
C VAL A 69 17.99 -4.59 1.72
N GLU A 70 18.68 -5.70 1.84
CA GLU A 70 19.19 -6.20 3.12
C GLU A 70 20.72 -6.15 3.17
N PRO A 71 21.30 -5.87 4.34
CA PRO A 71 22.74 -5.98 4.55
C PRO A 71 23.25 -7.40 4.27
N GLY A 72 24.34 -7.49 3.52
CA GLY A 72 25.03 -8.75 3.24
C GLY A 72 25.87 -9.24 4.42
N GLN A 73 26.50 -10.40 4.25
CA GLN A 73 27.32 -11.02 5.30
C GLN A 73 28.60 -10.23 5.62
N ARG A 74 29.10 -9.46 4.65
CA ARG A 74 30.28 -8.60 4.83
C ARG A 74 29.88 -7.13 4.90
N GLN A 75 30.69 -6.37 5.63
CA GLN A 75 30.48 -4.94 5.78
C GLN A 75 30.53 -4.23 4.40
N GLY A 76 29.46 -3.52 4.07
CA GLY A 76 29.29 -2.83 2.79
C GLY A 76 28.77 -3.70 1.63
N GLU A 77 28.48 -4.99 1.87
CA GLU A 77 27.69 -5.79 0.94
C GLU A 77 26.19 -5.60 1.21
N SER A 78 25.38 -5.63 0.16
CA SER A 78 23.92 -5.64 0.28
C SER A 78 23.28 -6.40 -0.88
N HIS A 79 22.12 -6.99 -0.63
CA HIS A 79 21.39 -7.78 -1.61
C HIS A 79 19.93 -7.35 -1.67
N GLY A 80 19.32 -7.44 -2.86
CA GLY A 80 17.89 -7.18 -3.01
C GLY A 80 17.07 -8.28 -2.34
N LYS A 81 16.08 -7.92 -1.52
CA LYS A 81 15.09 -8.85 -1.01
C LYS A 81 14.05 -9.17 -2.09
N ILE A 82 13.26 -10.22 -1.87
CA ILE A 82 12.04 -10.44 -2.67
C ILE A 82 11.12 -9.24 -2.40
N ASN A 83 10.65 -8.57 -3.46
CA ASN A 83 9.68 -7.51 -3.31
C ASN A 83 8.35 -8.09 -2.84
N GLN A 84 7.94 -7.72 -1.63
CA GLN A 84 6.69 -8.17 -1.04
C GLN A 84 5.56 -7.15 -1.27
N ASP A 85 5.86 -5.93 -1.74
CA ASP A 85 4.83 -4.96 -2.11
C ASP A 85 4.15 -5.30 -3.44
N ARG A 86 2.88 -4.91 -3.57
CA ARG A 86 2.15 -4.87 -4.84
C ARG A 86 1.42 -3.54 -4.98
N GLY A 87 1.41 -3.01 -6.20
CA GLY A 87 0.56 -1.89 -6.60
C GLY A 87 -0.35 -2.31 -7.76
N SER A 88 -1.58 -1.82 -7.81
CA SER A 88 -2.51 -2.12 -8.90
C SER A 88 -3.34 -0.90 -9.28
N THR A 89 -3.61 -0.82 -10.58
CA THR A 89 -4.48 0.15 -11.25
C THR A 89 -5.50 -0.64 -12.06
N SER A 90 -6.74 -0.71 -11.60
CA SER A 90 -7.84 -1.36 -12.33
C SER A 90 -8.69 -0.28 -12.99
N PHE A 91 -8.58 -0.15 -14.31
CA PHE A 91 -9.32 0.84 -15.10
C PHE A 91 -9.56 0.33 -16.54
N PRO A 92 -10.80 0.46 -17.06
CA PRO A 92 -12.01 0.69 -16.28
C PRO A 92 -12.21 -0.44 -15.26
N LEU A 93 -12.85 -0.14 -14.12
CA LEU A 93 -13.26 -1.21 -13.21
C LEU A 93 -14.44 -1.95 -13.83
N ASP A 94 -14.17 -3.11 -14.46
CA ASP A 94 -15.17 -3.91 -15.19
C ASP A 94 -16.20 -4.52 -14.24
N ILE A 95 -17.37 -3.88 -14.17
CA ILE A 95 -18.46 -4.27 -13.26
C ILE A 95 -19.65 -4.77 -14.08
N PRO A 96 -19.90 -6.09 -14.08
CA PRO A 96 -20.99 -6.67 -14.84
C PRO A 96 -22.36 -6.14 -14.39
N TYR A 97 -23.26 -5.92 -15.34
CA TYR A 97 -24.69 -5.64 -15.10
C TYR A 97 -24.96 -4.39 -14.25
N ARG A 98 -24.22 -3.31 -14.50
CA ARG A 98 -24.40 -2.03 -13.82
C ARG A 98 -25.68 -1.30 -14.26
N SER A 99 -26.44 -0.79 -13.29
CA SER A 99 -27.67 -0.02 -13.51
C SER A 99 -27.43 1.50 -13.57
N ILE A 100 -26.24 1.97 -13.15
CA ILE A 100 -25.90 3.40 -13.03
C ILE A 100 -24.77 3.77 -13.99
N LYS A 101 -25.00 4.77 -14.83
CA LYS A 101 -23.97 5.30 -15.74
C LYS A 101 -22.86 6.03 -15.00
N CYS A 102 -21.67 5.44 -14.95
CA CYS A 102 -20.50 6.05 -14.34
C CYS A 102 -19.19 5.46 -14.87
N THR A 103 -18.10 6.21 -14.69
CA THR A 103 -16.73 5.75 -14.90
C THR A 103 -16.08 5.51 -13.54
N GLU A 104 -15.33 4.42 -13.42
CA GLU A 104 -14.60 4.08 -12.20
C GLU A 104 -13.18 3.58 -12.46
N ALA A 105 -12.30 3.88 -11.50
CA ALA A 105 -10.99 3.26 -11.38
C ALA A 105 -10.74 2.86 -9.92
N LEU A 106 -10.04 1.74 -9.74
CA LEU A 106 -9.53 1.31 -8.44
C LEU A 106 -8.01 1.39 -8.44
N PHE A 107 -7.46 2.12 -7.48
CA PHE A 107 -6.02 2.19 -7.24
C PHE A 107 -5.72 1.57 -5.89
N SER A 108 -4.72 0.70 -5.81
CA SER A 108 -4.43 0.03 -4.54
C SER A 108 -2.95 -0.30 -4.36
N VAL A 109 -2.49 -0.22 -3.11
CA VAL A 109 -1.15 -0.65 -2.69
C VAL A 109 -1.29 -1.63 -1.52
N TYR A 110 -0.46 -2.66 -1.55
CA TYR A 110 -0.41 -3.74 -0.58
C TYR A 110 1.05 -3.95 -0.20
N ASP A 111 1.38 -3.72 1.07
CA ASP A 111 2.74 -3.93 1.62
C ASP A 111 2.76 -5.31 2.25
N GLY A 112 3.50 -6.25 1.68
CA GLY A 112 3.53 -7.64 2.13
C GLY A 112 4.61 -7.87 3.17
N HIS A 113 4.33 -8.70 4.18
CA HIS A 113 5.29 -9.02 5.22
C HIS A 113 5.26 -10.49 5.65
N GLY A 114 6.31 -10.91 6.34
CA GLY A 114 6.52 -12.29 6.76
C GLY A 114 7.07 -13.18 5.64
N SER A 115 7.30 -14.46 5.95
CA SER A 115 7.96 -15.39 5.03
C SER A 115 7.19 -15.66 3.72
N LYS A 116 5.90 -15.34 3.68
CA LYS A 116 5.01 -15.47 2.51
C LYS A 116 4.39 -14.14 2.09
N GLY A 117 4.92 -13.00 2.54
CA GLY A 117 4.36 -11.67 2.27
C GLY A 117 4.16 -11.37 0.78
N ASP A 118 5.10 -11.80 -0.07
CA ASP A 118 5.01 -11.66 -1.53
C ASP A 118 3.88 -12.49 -2.16
N MET A 119 3.58 -13.66 -1.59
CA MET A 119 2.47 -14.51 -2.03
C MET A 119 1.14 -13.98 -1.51
N VAL A 120 1.11 -13.46 -0.27
CA VAL A 120 -0.08 -12.87 0.33
C VAL A 120 -0.49 -11.61 -0.42
N SER A 121 0.43 -10.66 -0.64
CA SER A 121 0.15 -9.44 -1.38
C SER A 121 -0.24 -9.72 -2.85
N ASP A 122 0.39 -10.72 -3.49
CA ASP A 122 0.03 -11.17 -4.85
C ASP A 122 -1.38 -11.82 -4.91
N PHE A 123 -1.79 -12.52 -3.86
CA PHE A 123 -3.15 -13.03 -3.74
C PHE A 123 -4.15 -11.88 -3.57
N VAL A 124 -3.88 -10.96 -2.65
CA VAL A 124 -4.77 -9.85 -2.30
C VAL A 124 -4.96 -8.88 -3.46
N VAL A 125 -3.89 -8.50 -4.16
CA VAL A 125 -3.94 -7.54 -5.28
C VAL A 125 -4.84 -8.00 -6.43
N ARG A 126 -5.04 -9.32 -6.59
CA ARG A 126 -5.94 -9.91 -7.60
C ARG A 126 -7.35 -10.11 -7.06
N THR A 127 -7.46 -10.54 -5.80
CA THR A 127 -8.71 -10.99 -5.21
C THR A 127 -9.59 -9.83 -4.74
N VAL A 128 -9.02 -8.75 -4.19
CA VAL A 128 -9.81 -7.60 -3.72
C VAL A 128 -10.61 -6.96 -4.86
N PRO A 129 -10.02 -6.63 -6.03
CA PRO A 129 -10.79 -6.12 -7.16
C PRO A 129 -11.86 -7.12 -7.64
N GLU A 130 -11.51 -8.41 -7.75
CA GLU A 130 -12.43 -9.46 -8.21
C GLU A 130 -13.67 -9.58 -7.31
N ILE A 131 -13.50 -9.56 -5.98
CA ILE A 131 -14.63 -9.62 -5.06
C ILE A 131 -15.42 -8.32 -5.10
N LEU A 132 -14.73 -7.17 -5.17
CA LEU A 132 -15.35 -5.85 -5.18
C LEU A 132 -16.34 -5.71 -6.35
N THR A 133 -15.95 -6.11 -7.56
CA THR A 133 -16.81 -6.00 -8.76
C THR A 133 -18.04 -6.91 -8.72
N GLN A 134 -18.07 -7.89 -7.82
CA GLN A 134 -19.19 -8.81 -7.60
C GLN A 134 -20.14 -8.35 -6.47
N GLN A 135 -19.83 -7.27 -5.74
CA GLN A 135 -20.66 -6.81 -4.63
C GLN A 135 -21.93 -6.08 -5.12
N GLN A 136 -23.10 -6.53 -4.69
CA GLN A 136 -24.38 -5.91 -5.06
C GLN A 136 -24.48 -4.46 -4.59
N GLU A 137 -23.91 -4.14 -3.44
CA GLU A 137 -23.91 -2.78 -2.89
C GLU A 137 -23.15 -1.78 -3.78
N LEU A 138 -22.25 -2.26 -4.66
CA LEU A 138 -21.54 -1.45 -5.64
C LEU A 138 -22.35 -1.20 -6.92
N LEU A 139 -23.29 -2.10 -7.25
CA LEU A 139 -24.04 -2.14 -8.52
C LEU A 139 -25.17 -1.12 -8.60
N ASP A 140 -25.89 -0.91 -7.48
CA ASP A 140 -27.20 -0.25 -7.50
C ASP A 140 -27.29 1.03 -6.67
N THR A 141 -26.16 1.51 -6.13
CA THR A 141 -26.15 2.67 -5.26
C THR A 141 -25.75 3.96 -5.98
N LYS A 142 -26.69 4.90 -6.09
CA LYS A 142 -26.38 6.35 -6.20
C LYS A 142 -26.21 6.99 -4.83
N ASP A 143 -26.33 6.21 -3.76
CA ASP A 143 -26.21 6.73 -2.40
C ASP A 143 -24.76 7.17 -2.16
N THR A 144 -24.57 8.47 -2.30
CA THR A 144 -23.34 9.20 -2.01
C THR A 144 -23.37 9.76 -0.60
N SER A 145 -24.33 9.36 0.25
CA SER A 145 -24.29 9.73 1.67
C SER A 145 -22.99 9.21 2.28
N GLY A 146 -22.20 10.11 2.84
CA GLY A 146 -20.94 9.74 3.50
C GLY A 146 -21.22 8.93 4.77
N GLY A 147 -20.28 8.06 5.14
CA GLY A 147 -20.32 7.29 6.40
C GLY A 147 -20.40 5.78 6.21
N GLU A 148 -20.45 5.05 7.33
CA GLU A 148 -20.33 3.58 7.34
C GLU A 148 -21.50 2.86 6.66
N ASN A 149 -22.68 3.47 6.54
CA ASN A 149 -23.85 2.85 5.89
C ASN A 149 -23.89 3.02 4.37
N ASN A 150 -22.86 3.65 3.78
CA ASN A 150 -22.75 3.79 2.33
C ASN A 150 -22.54 2.42 1.66
N GLY A 151 -23.30 2.11 0.61
CA GLY A 151 -23.19 0.83 -0.12
C GLY A 151 -21.79 0.56 -0.69
N VAL A 152 -21.11 1.58 -1.21
CA VAL A 152 -19.73 1.46 -1.71
C VAL A 152 -18.75 1.16 -0.57
N ALA A 153 -18.92 1.82 0.58
CA ALA A 153 -18.10 1.54 1.76
C ALA A 153 -18.31 0.10 2.27
N GLN A 154 -19.56 -0.38 2.27
CA GLN A 154 -19.88 -1.76 2.62
C GLN A 154 -19.28 -2.76 1.62
N ALA A 155 -19.33 -2.47 0.32
CA ALA A 155 -18.71 -3.29 -0.71
C ALA A 155 -17.19 -3.42 -0.51
N LEU A 156 -16.50 -2.31 -0.22
CA LEU A 156 -15.06 -2.30 0.08
C LEU A 156 -14.73 -3.10 1.34
N LYS A 157 -15.49 -2.91 2.42
CA LYS A 157 -15.33 -3.69 3.66
C LYS A 157 -15.50 -5.19 3.41
N LYS A 158 -16.56 -5.57 2.69
CA LYS A 158 -16.81 -6.97 2.32
C LYS A 158 -15.70 -7.54 1.44
N ALA A 159 -15.17 -6.76 0.50
CA ALA A 159 -14.08 -7.21 -0.36
C ALA A 159 -12.82 -7.57 0.45
N PHE A 160 -12.44 -6.76 1.42
CA PHE A 160 -11.29 -7.02 2.29
C PHE A 160 -11.51 -8.25 3.18
N VAL A 161 -12.62 -8.28 3.92
CA VAL A 161 -12.95 -9.39 4.83
C VAL A 161 -13.08 -10.70 4.07
N LYS A 162 -13.74 -10.69 2.91
CA LYS A 162 -13.91 -11.91 2.11
C LYS A 162 -12.60 -12.37 1.49
N THR A 163 -11.73 -11.45 1.08
CA THR A 163 -10.37 -11.79 0.62
C THR A 163 -9.60 -12.49 1.73
N ASP A 164 -9.66 -11.98 2.96
CA ASP A 164 -8.99 -12.59 4.11
C ASP A 164 -9.52 -13.99 4.44
N GLU A 165 -10.85 -14.19 4.41
CA GLU A 165 -11.47 -15.51 4.57
C GLU A 165 -10.99 -16.52 3.50
N LEU A 166 -10.91 -16.08 2.23
CA LEU A 166 -10.43 -16.92 1.15
C LEU A 166 -8.93 -17.23 1.28
N LEU A 167 -8.13 -16.27 1.75
CA LEU A 167 -6.71 -16.48 2.05
C LEU A 167 -6.55 -17.52 3.17
N GLN A 168 -7.32 -17.42 4.25
CA GLN A 168 -7.29 -18.39 5.36
C GLN A 168 -7.69 -19.82 4.93
N ALA A 169 -8.63 -19.91 3.99
CA ALA A 169 -9.04 -21.18 3.40
C ALA A 169 -7.99 -21.76 2.44
N ASN A 170 -7.12 -20.91 1.86
CA ASN A 170 -6.12 -21.31 0.88
C ASN A 170 -4.89 -21.96 1.52
N LYS A 171 -4.88 -23.30 1.58
CA LYS A 171 -3.78 -24.09 2.15
C LYS A 171 -2.44 -24.03 1.38
N LYS A 172 -2.37 -23.32 0.26
CA LYS A 172 -1.12 -23.12 -0.50
C LYS A 172 -0.32 -21.91 -0.03
N ILE A 173 -0.94 -21.00 0.72
CA ILE A 173 -0.30 -19.79 1.25
C ILE A 173 -0.45 -19.83 2.76
N ASP A 174 0.67 -19.99 3.47
CA ASP A 174 0.67 -19.92 4.93
C ASP A 174 0.65 -18.45 5.37
N ALA A 175 -0.50 -18.01 5.85
CA ALA A 175 -0.75 -16.66 6.31
C ALA A 175 -0.93 -16.57 7.84
N GLU A 176 -0.50 -17.58 8.63
CA GLU A 176 -0.54 -17.48 10.09
C GLU A 176 0.41 -16.38 10.61
N LEU A 177 1.61 -16.29 10.01
CA LEU A 177 2.69 -15.34 10.33
C LEU A 177 3.10 -14.49 9.12
N SER A 178 2.23 -14.37 8.13
CA SER A 178 2.45 -13.56 6.95
C SER A 178 1.17 -12.85 6.59
N GLY A 179 1.30 -11.62 6.13
CA GLY A 179 0.18 -10.74 5.92
C GLY A 179 0.53 -9.66 4.91
N THR A 180 -0.42 -8.77 4.71
CA THR A 180 -0.19 -7.56 3.96
C THR A 180 -1.06 -6.42 4.49
N THR A 181 -0.53 -5.21 4.44
CA THR A 181 -1.37 -4.01 4.48
C THR A 181 -2.24 -3.94 3.24
N ALA A 182 -3.27 -3.10 3.27
CA ALA A 182 -4.07 -2.83 2.09
C ALA A 182 -4.58 -1.40 2.16
N VAL A 183 -4.32 -0.61 1.12
CA VAL A 183 -5.02 0.66 0.88
C VAL A 183 -5.60 0.61 -0.53
N ALA A 184 -6.90 0.83 -0.65
CA ALA A 184 -7.65 0.78 -1.89
C ALA A 184 -8.48 2.06 -2.04
N VAL A 185 -8.24 2.81 -3.11
CA VAL A 185 -8.96 4.03 -3.46
C VAL A 185 -9.80 3.79 -4.69
N LEU A 186 -11.11 3.74 -4.49
CA LEU A 186 -12.10 3.69 -5.56
C LEU A 186 -12.51 5.12 -5.91
N ILE A 187 -12.37 5.49 -7.17
CA ILE A 187 -12.91 6.75 -7.68
C ILE A 187 -14.08 6.48 -8.62
N ARG A 188 -15.13 7.30 -8.52
CA ARG A 188 -16.33 7.24 -9.36
C ARG A 188 -16.74 8.62 -9.82
N GLN A 189 -17.00 8.75 -11.11
CA GLN A 189 -17.69 9.91 -11.66
C GLN A 189 -18.98 9.46 -12.35
N TYR A 190 -20.11 10.03 -11.95
CA TYR A 190 -21.39 9.79 -12.63
C TYR A 190 -21.44 10.57 -13.94
N ALA A 191 -22.03 9.97 -14.99
CA ALA A 191 -21.99 10.54 -16.35
C ALA A 191 -22.55 11.97 -16.46
N ASP A 192 -23.51 12.33 -15.60
CA ASP A 192 -24.16 13.65 -15.58
C ASP A 192 -23.68 14.53 -14.41
N SER A 193 -22.47 14.31 -13.88
CA SER A 193 -21.93 15.03 -12.73
C SER A 193 -20.46 15.44 -12.90
N ASP A 194 -20.14 16.65 -12.47
CA ASP A 194 -18.76 17.15 -12.31
C ASP A 194 -18.14 16.72 -10.97
N GLU A 195 -18.90 16.02 -10.13
CA GLU A 195 -18.41 15.49 -8.86
C GLU A 195 -17.63 14.19 -9.08
N LEU A 196 -16.40 14.17 -8.60
CA LEU A 196 -15.60 12.96 -8.47
C LEU A 196 -15.69 12.49 -7.02
N HIS A 197 -16.29 11.32 -6.83
CA HIS A 197 -16.35 10.66 -5.53
C HIS A 197 -15.12 9.78 -5.33
N ILE A 198 -14.54 9.82 -4.14
CA ILE A 198 -13.34 9.07 -3.75
C ILE A 198 -13.66 8.33 -2.46
N TRP A 199 -13.64 7.00 -2.51
CA TRP A 199 -13.68 6.16 -1.31
C TRP A 199 -12.32 5.55 -1.07
N THR A 200 -11.79 5.74 0.13
CA THR A 200 -10.49 5.18 0.54
C THR A 200 -10.75 4.16 1.62
N ALA A 201 -10.50 2.88 1.34
CA ALA A 201 -10.54 1.79 2.29
C ALA A 201 -9.11 1.36 2.66
N TRP A 202 -8.81 1.21 3.95
CA TRP A 202 -7.47 0.79 4.37
C TRP A 202 -7.44 -0.11 5.61
N ALA A 203 -6.43 -0.96 5.66
CA ALA A 203 -6.03 -1.81 6.79
C ALA A 203 -4.49 -1.85 6.84
N GLY A 204 -3.89 -1.50 7.98
CA GLY A 204 -2.44 -1.34 8.13
C GLY A 204 -1.96 0.11 8.08
N ASP A 205 -0.73 0.30 7.63
CA ASP A 205 0.05 1.55 7.65
C ASP A 205 0.53 2.01 6.25
N SER A 206 0.06 1.36 5.17
CA SER A 206 0.02 2.00 3.85
C SER A 206 -1.00 3.17 3.86
N ARG A 207 -0.70 4.25 3.14
CA ARG A 207 -1.53 5.47 3.14
C ARG A 207 -1.87 6.02 1.77
N ALA A 208 -3.02 6.69 1.71
CA ALA A 208 -3.47 7.55 0.62
C ALA A 208 -3.57 9.02 1.07
N VAL A 209 -3.03 9.93 0.26
CA VAL A 209 -2.93 11.36 0.54
C VAL A 209 -3.37 12.15 -0.69
N LEU A 210 -4.22 13.16 -0.47
CA LEU A 210 -4.70 14.07 -1.51
C LEU A 210 -4.04 15.44 -1.35
N TRP A 211 -3.51 15.96 -2.46
CA TRP A 211 -3.12 17.35 -2.58
C TRP A 211 -4.10 18.11 -3.47
N THR A 212 -4.53 19.29 -3.06
CA THR A 212 -5.39 20.19 -3.84
C THR A 212 -4.76 21.57 -3.90
N ALA A 213 -4.59 22.12 -5.11
CA ALA A 213 -4.05 23.47 -5.29
C ALA A 213 -4.65 24.17 -6.51
N SER A 214 -4.42 25.47 -6.63
CA SER A 214 -4.70 26.22 -7.85
C SER A 214 -3.94 25.62 -9.04
N ALA A 215 -4.52 25.69 -10.24
CA ALA A 215 -3.88 25.19 -11.45
C ALA A 215 -2.49 25.81 -11.66
N GLY A 216 -1.48 24.96 -11.94
CA GLY A 216 -0.11 25.38 -12.17
C GLY A 216 0.70 25.74 -10.92
N GLU A 217 0.10 25.65 -9.72
CA GLU A 217 0.82 25.79 -8.45
C GLU A 217 1.90 24.69 -8.32
N LYS A 218 3.08 25.05 -7.84
CA LYS A 218 4.23 24.13 -7.68
C LYS A 218 4.73 24.07 -6.25
N THR A 219 4.10 24.84 -5.37
CA THR A 219 4.33 24.85 -3.93
C THR A 219 3.17 24.18 -3.22
N CYS A 220 3.48 23.44 -2.16
CA CYS A 220 2.49 22.75 -1.37
C CYS A 220 2.61 23.21 0.08
N THR A 221 1.55 23.79 0.60
CA THR A 221 1.42 24.14 2.02
C THR A 221 0.70 23.03 2.77
N LYS A 222 0.84 22.98 4.10
CA LYS A 222 0.19 21.94 4.91
C LYS A 222 -1.34 21.94 4.78
N THR A 223 -1.94 23.11 4.53
CA THR A 223 -3.40 23.25 4.36
C THR A 223 -3.91 22.72 3.02
N ASP A 224 -3.01 22.50 2.06
CA ASP A 224 -3.35 21.95 0.75
C ASP A 224 -3.39 20.42 0.75
N VAL A 225 -2.95 19.79 1.84
CA VAL A 225 -2.77 18.34 1.98
C VAL A 225 -3.85 17.77 2.88
N LYS A 226 -4.47 16.69 2.43
CA LYS A 226 -5.48 15.96 3.17
C LYS A 226 -5.12 14.47 3.17
N ASP A 227 -4.89 13.92 4.36
CA ASP A 227 -4.79 12.48 4.55
C ASP A 227 -6.17 11.85 4.33
N LEU A 228 -6.24 10.83 3.48
CA LEU A 228 -7.47 10.07 3.22
C LEU A 228 -7.56 8.80 4.07
N SER A 229 -6.45 8.42 4.71
CA SER A 229 -6.28 7.25 5.57
C SER A 229 -5.27 7.57 6.68
N HIS A 230 -5.36 6.86 7.80
CA HIS A 230 -4.45 7.02 8.94
C HIS A 230 -3.93 5.67 9.44
N ASP A 231 -2.64 5.59 9.77
CA ASP A 231 -1.98 4.34 10.15
C ASP A 231 -2.71 3.64 11.30
N HIS A 232 -2.98 2.35 11.13
CA HIS A 232 -3.57 1.52 12.18
C HIS A 232 -2.50 1.08 13.18
N LYS A 233 -1.92 2.01 13.93
CA LYS A 233 -0.93 1.68 14.96
C LYS A 233 -1.59 0.96 16.15
N PRO A 234 -0.98 -0.12 16.69
CA PRO A 234 -1.53 -0.90 17.81
C PRO A 234 -1.85 -0.10 19.08
N ASP A 235 -1.11 0.97 19.34
CA ASP A 235 -1.20 1.81 20.53
C ASP A 235 -2.24 2.94 20.44
N THR A 236 -2.88 3.12 19.27
CA THR A 236 -3.98 4.08 19.15
C THR A 236 -5.18 3.67 20.02
N PRO A 237 -5.95 4.63 20.61
CA PRO A 237 -6.97 4.30 21.61
C PRO A 237 -8.03 3.28 21.13
N LYS A 238 -8.49 3.41 19.88
CA LYS A 238 -9.50 2.53 19.28
C LYS A 238 -8.95 1.10 19.08
N GLU A 239 -7.76 1.00 18.50
CA GLU A 239 -7.14 -0.29 18.18
C GLU A 239 -6.67 -1.00 19.44
N SER A 240 -6.03 -0.26 20.37
CA SER A 240 -5.55 -0.78 21.64
C SER A 240 -6.66 -1.35 22.50
N ALA A 241 -7.83 -0.67 22.55
CA ALA A 241 -8.99 -1.17 23.26
C ALA A 241 -9.51 -2.48 22.65
N ARG A 242 -9.53 -2.61 21.32
CA ARG A 242 -9.95 -3.85 20.64
C ARG A 242 -8.99 -5.00 20.93
N ILE A 243 -7.69 -4.78 20.75
CA ILE A 243 -6.65 -5.79 20.95
C ILE A 243 -6.65 -6.30 22.40
N LYS A 244 -6.62 -5.39 23.39
CA LYS A 244 -6.66 -5.76 24.80
C LYS A 244 -7.93 -6.51 25.19
N LYS A 245 -9.09 -6.11 24.65
CA LYS A 245 -10.36 -6.80 24.87
C LYS A 245 -10.36 -8.22 24.30
N ALA A 246 -9.64 -8.46 23.21
CA ALA A 246 -9.46 -9.78 22.61
C ALA A 246 -8.36 -10.62 23.28
N GLY A 247 -7.70 -10.10 24.33
CA GLY A 247 -6.64 -10.81 25.06
C GLY A 247 -5.23 -10.60 24.52
N GLY A 248 -5.06 -9.75 23.50
CA GLY A 248 -3.75 -9.42 22.95
C GLY A 248 -2.96 -8.44 23.82
N THR A 249 -1.64 -8.51 23.69
CA THR A 249 -0.71 -7.60 24.36
C THR A 249 -0.13 -6.61 23.34
N ILE A 250 0.09 -5.37 23.75
CA ILE A 250 0.73 -4.34 22.93
C ILE A 250 2.03 -3.94 23.60
N SER A 251 3.13 -3.91 22.84
CA SER A 251 4.41 -3.43 23.38
C SER A 251 4.32 -1.97 23.82
N PRO A 252 5.17 -1.55 24.76
CA PRO A 252 5.25 -0.15 25.15
C PRO A 252 5.59 0.77 23.96
N PRO A 253 5.37 2.09 24.12
CA PRO A 253 5.56 3.08 23.07
C PRO A 253 6.97 3.08 22.47
N GLU A 254 7.08 3.67 21.28
CA GLU A 254 8.29 3.63 20.44
C GLU A 254 9.54 4.16 21.14
N GLU A 255 9.37 5.18 21.97
CA GLU A 255 10.45 5.82 22.73
C GLU A 255 11.06 4.91 23.82
N GLU A 256 10.28 3.95 24.33
CA GLU A 256 10.72 3.04 25.41
C GLU A 256 11.40 1.79 24.85
N TRP A 257 11.01 1.34 23.66
CA TRP A 257 11.43 0.05 23.08
C TRP A 257 12.10 0.15 21.70
N GLY A 258 12.43 1.37 21.25
CA GLY A 258 13.27 1.62 20.08
C GLY A 258 12.69 1.06 18.77
N GLY A 259 11.38 1.14 18.59
CA GLY A 259 10.66 0.70 17.39
C GLY A 259 9.13 0.81 17.56
N PRO A 260 8.33 0.69 16.48
CA PRO A 260 6.88 0.87 16.52
C PRO A 260 6.21 -0.06 17.54
N ALA A 261 5.08 0.38 18.10
CA ALA A 261 4.24 -0.47 18.94
C ALA A 261 3.81 -1.73 18.17
N ARG A 262 3.84 -2.89 18.83
CA ARG A 262 3.56 -4.20 18.21
C ARG A 262 2.49 -4.97 18.98
N VAL A 263 1.69 -5.75 18.25
CA VAL A 263 0.74 -6.73 18.79
C VAL A 263 1.42 -8.07 19.03
N TRP A 264 1.18 -8.64 20.21
CA TRP A 264 1.70 -9.92 20.67
C TRP A 264 0.57 -10.81 21.20
N LEU A 265 0.77 -12.14 21.15
CA LEU A 265 -0.23 -13.11 21.61
C LEU A 265 -0.41 -13.12 23.12
N ASP A 266 0.65 -12.84 23.88
CA ASP A 266 0.67 -12.91 25.32
C ASP A 266 1.53 -11.82 25.95
N SER A 267 1.46 -11.73 27.28
CA SER A 267 2.21 -10.76 28.07
C SER A 267 3.71 -11.02 28.13
N GLU A 268 4.15 -12.22 27.75
CA GLU A 268 5.57 -12.56 27.63
C GLU A 268 6.17 -12.03 26.31
N MET A 269 5.34 -11.41 25.46
CA MET A 269 5.70 -10.91 24.13
C MET A 269 6.31 -12.02 23.27
N THR A 270 5.69 -13.21 23.33
CA THR A 270 6.02 -14.30 22.41
C THR A 270 5.58 -13.98 20.99
N LEU A 271 6.18 -14.66 20.02
CA LEU A 271 5.92 -14.44 18.61
C LEU A 271 4.45 -14.60 18.18
N PRO A 272 3.93 -13.72 17.29
CA PRO A 272 4.64 -12.67 16.57
C PRO A 272 4.58 -11.29 17.25
N GLY A 273 5.39 -10.35 16.75
CA GLY A 273 5.30 -8.92 17.07
C GLY A 273 4.91 -8.10 15.84
N LEU A 274 3.59 -7.95 15.58
CA LEU A 274 3.08 -7.28 14.37
C LEU A 274 2.98 -5.76 14.59
N ALA A 275 3.55 -4.94 13.70
CA ALA A 275 3.65 -3.48 13.86
C ALA A 275 2.33 -2.71 13.60
N MET A 276 1.30 -3.40 13.11
CA MET A 276 0.02 -2.83 12.74
C MET A 276 -1.14 -3.58 13.41
N ALA A 277 -2.25 -2.88 13.63
CA ALA A 277 -3.43 -3.41 14.30
C ALA A 277 -4.44 -4.07 13.33
N ARG A 278 -4.25 -3.86 12.03
CA ARG A 278 -5.10 -4.39 10.96
C ARG A 278 -4.23 -4.84 9.79
N SER A 279 -4.56 -5.98 9.22
CA SER A 279 -3.89 -6.55 8.05
C SER A 279 -4.79 -7.63 7.44
N ILE A 280 -4.54 -7.98 6.18
CA ILE A 280 -5.07 -9.20 5.57
C ILE A 280 -4.01 -10.29 5.74
N GLY A 281 -4.39 -11.46 6.25
CA GLY A 281 -3.44 -12.47 6.75
C GLY A 281 -3.19 -12.33 8.26
N ASP A 282 -1.96 -12.63 8.69
CA ASP A 282 -1.57 -12.65 10.11
C ASP A 282 -2.56 -13.42 11.00
N HIS A 283 -3.05 -14.57 10.50
CA HIS A 283 -4.18 -15.29 11.08
C HIS A 283 -3.92 -15.77 12.51
N LEU A 284 -2.65 -15.87 12.93
CA LEU A 284 -2.31 -16.19 14.31
C LEU A 284 -2.76 -15.09 15.27
N VAL A 285 -2.49 -13.81 14.95
CA VAL A 285 -2.85 -12.66 15.80
C VAL A 285 -4.26 -12.13 15.53
N SER A 286 -4.95 -12.63 14.50
CA SER A 286 -6.39 -12.38 14.33
C SER A 286 -7.22 -12.77 15.57
N LYS A 287 -6.76 -13.81 16.28
CA LYS A 287 -7.37 -14.34 17.52
C LYS A 287 -7.28 -13.36 18.69
N VAL A 288 -6.36 -12.39 18.62
CA VAL A 288 -6.09 -11.41 19.67
C VAL A 288 -6.37 -9.97 19.24
N GLY A 289 -7.20 -9.79 18.20
CA GLY A 289 -7.78 -8.50 17.85
C GLY A 289 -7.15 -7.76 16.67
N VAL A 290 -6.25 -8.41 15.92
CA VAL A 290 -5.89 -7.95 14.56
C VAL A 290 -7.03 -8.30 13.61
N ILE A 291 -7.44 -7.39 12.73
CA ILE A 291 -8.59 -7.60 11.84
C ILE A 291 -8.30 -7.14 10.41
N ALA A 292 -8.90 -7.81 9.42
CA ALA A 292 -8.85 -7.41 8.02
C ALA A 292 -9.88 -6.33 7.66
N GLU A 293 -10.88 -6.07 8.53
CA GLU A 293 -11.93 -5.08 8.23
C GLU A 293 -11.32 -3.67 8.12
N PRO A 294 -11.46 -3.00 6.96
CA PRO A 294 -10.89 -1.69 6.74
C PRO A 294 -11.72 -0.59 7.39
N GLU A 295 -11.06 0.53 7.68
CA GLU A 295 -11.79 1.81 7.75
C GLU A 295 -12.04 2.34 6.35
N VAL A 296 -13.10 3.11 6.17
CA VAL A 296 -13.46 3.70 4.89
C VAL A 296 -13.82 5.16 5.07
N THR A 297 -13.19 6.04 4.30
CA THR A 297 -13.55 7.46 4.16
C THR A 297 -14.20 7.71 2.81
N HIS A 298 -15.00 8.78 2.72
CA HIS A 298 -15.64 9.23 1.49
C HIS A 298 -15.43 10.72 1.30
N GLU A 299 -14.86 11.09 0.16
CA GLU A 299 -14.59 12.46 -0.22
C GLU A 299 -15.25 12.78 -1.57
N VAL A 300 -15.70 14.02 -1.72
CA VAL A 300 -16.31 14.49 -2.96
C VAL A 300 -15.59 15.74 -3.44
N LEU A 301 -15.14 15.70 -4.69
CA LEU A 301 -14.40 16.79 -5.31
C LEU A 301 -15.20 17.35 -6.47
N ASN A 302 -15.34 18.67 -6.52
CA ASN A 302 -15.86 19.34 -7.70
C ASN A 302 -14.72 19.50 -8.72
N MET A 303 -14.82 18.82 -9.87
CA MET A 303 -13.79 18.83 -10.91
C MET A 303 -13.87 20.05 -11.85
N SER A 304 -14.92 20.86 -11.73
CA SER A 304 -15.15 22.11 -12.48
C SER A 304 -14.65 23.36 -11.74
N ASP A 305 -14.07 23.23 -10.55
CA ASP A 305 -13.57 24.36 -9.76
C ASP A 305 -12.19 24.90 -10.19
N GLY A 306 -11.61 24.33 -11.25
CA GLY A 306 -10.34 24.78 -11.83
C GLY A 306 -9.11 24.46 -10.97
N LYS A 307 -9.22 23.62 -9.94
CA LYS A 307 -8.09 23.19 -9.11
C LYS A 307 -7.43 21.94 -9.66
N GLN A 308 -6.11 21.90 -9.58
CA GLN A 308 -5.35 20.68 -9.82
C GLN A 308 -5.32 19.84 -8.54
N ARG A 309 -5.36 18.52 -8.71
CA ARG A 309 -5.37 17.58 -7.60
C ARG A 309 -4.54 16.36 -7.92
N TYR A 310 -3.69 15.98 -6.97
CA TYR A 310 -2.92 14.74 -7.05
C TYR A 310 -3.27 13.84 -5.88
N LEU A 311 -3.52 12.58 -6.20
CA LEU A 311 -3.69 11.50 -5.25
C LEU A 311 -2.41 10.67 -5.24
N VAL A 312 -1.82 10.45 -4.05
CA VAL A 312 -0.73 9.50 -3.86
C VAL A 312 -1.17 8.39 -2.94
N ILE A 313 -0.87 7.15 -3.33
CA ILE A 313 -1.12 5.94 -2.55
C ILE A 313 0.21 5.21 -2.46
N ALA A 314 0.71 4.90 -1.27
CA ALA A 314 2.01 4.27 -1.12
C ALA A 314 2.12 3.36 0.12
N SER A 315 3.10 2.47 0.10
CA SER A 315 3.53 1.65 1.24
C SER A 315 4.36 2.44 2.25
N ASP A 316 4.64 1.84 3.41
CA ASP A 316 5.44 2.46 4.47
C ASP A 316 6.89 2.78 4.01
N GLY A 317 7.35 2.10 2.97
CA GLY A 317 8.57 2.40 2.24
C GLY A 317 8.68 3.85 1.77
N VAL A 318 7.57 4.59 1.65
CA VAL A 318 7.58 6.06 1.53
C VAL A 318 7.39 6.73 2.90
N TRP A 319 6.39 6.29 3.64
CA TRP A 319 5.83 6.99 4.79
C TRP A 319 6.69 6.98 6.06
N GLU A 320 7.60 6.01 6.19
CA GLU A 320 8.51 5.86 7.33
C GLU A 320 9.35 7.14 7.53
N PHE A 321 9.92 7.68 6.44
CA PHE A 321 10.81 8.83 6.50
C PHE A 321 10.29 10.07 5.77
N ILE A 322 9.14 9.98 5.09
CA ILE A 322 8.52 11.11 4.38
C ILE A 322 7.09 11.27 4.88
N ASP A 323 6.82 12.39 5.57
CA ASP A 323 5.46 12.73 5.97
C ASP A 323 4.59 13.15 4.77
N SER A 324 3.27 13.13 4.94
CA SER A 324 2.30 13.46 3.89
C SER A 324 2.56 14.81 3.23
N HIS A 325 2.95 15.83 4.00
CA HIS A 325 3.22 17.17 3.47
C HIS A 325 4.49 17.19 2.63
N GLN A 326 5.57 16.57 3.12
CA GLN A 326 6.83 16.42 2.38
C GLN A 326 6.63 15.64 1.07
N ALA A 327 5.84 14.57 1.09
CA ALA A 327 5.52 13.81 -0.11
C ALA A 327 4.79 14.70 -1.14
N MET A 328 3.75 15.43 -0.71
CA MET A 328 3.00 16.31 -1.62
C MET A 328 3.83 17.50 -2.12
N GLN A 329 4.80 17.99 -1.34
CA GLN A 329 5.79 18.96 -1.83
C GLN A 329 6.67 18.42 -2.95
N LEU A 330 7.05 17.14 -2.90
CA LEU A 330 7.81 16.50 -3.99
C LEU A 330 6.94 16.35 -5.23
N ILE A 331 5.68 15.94 -5.07
CA ILE A 331 4.71 15.84 -6.16
C ILE A 331 4.48 17.21 -6.82
N ALA A 332 4.22 18.26 -6.01
CA ALA A 332 3.97 19.61 -6.52
C ALA A 332 5.13 20.17 -7.35
N LYS A 333 6.38 19.87 -6.97
CA LYS A 333 7.57 20.34 -7.72
C LYS A 333 7.69 19.70 -9.11
N SER A 334 7.25 18.46 -9.27
CA SER A 334 7.35 17.69 -10.51
C SER A 334 6.01 17.48 -11.21
N SER A 335 4.92 18.11 -10.75
CA SER A 335 3.57 17.99 -11.31
C SER A 335 3.52 18.34 -12.80
N ALA A 336 4.23 19.40 -13.19
CA ALA A 336 4.34 19.85 -14.58
C ALA A 336 5.12 18.88 -15.50
N GLU A 337 5.86 17.92 -14.93
CA GLU A 337 6.57 16.88 -15.69
C GLU A 337 5.74 15.58 -15.81
N GLY A 338 4.51 15.55 -15.28
CA GLY A 338 3.62 14.39 -15.32
C GLY A 338 3.72 13.49 -14.08
N ALA A 339 2.69 12.66 -13.88
CA ALA A 339 2.54 11.81 -12.70
C ALA A 339 3.67 10.76 -12.55
N THR A 340 4.14 10.17 -13.66
CA THR A 340 5.28 9.25 -13.68
C THR A 340 6.55 9.90 -13.12
N ARG A 341 6.85 11.13 -13.54
CA ARG A 341 8.03 11.84 -13.06
C ARG A 341 7.90 12.22 -11.59
N ALA A 342 6.71 12.70 -11.19
CA ALA A 342 6.42 13.05 -9.81
C ALA A 342 6.60 11.85 -8.85
N VAL A 343 6.03 10.68 -9.18
CA VAL A 343 6.17 9.48 -8.33
C VAL A 343 7.60 8.94 -8.33
N THR A 344 8.30 8.99 -9.46
CA THR A 344 9.72 8.59 -9.53
C THR A 344 10.55 9.43 -8.57
N LYS A 345 10.30 10.75 -8.53
CA LYS A 345 11.04 11.65 -7.64
C LYS A 345 10.76 11.39 -6.17
N LEU A 346 9.50 11.07 -5.82
CA LEU A 346 9.12 10.66 -4.48
C LEU A 346 9.91 9.42 -4.05
N ILE A 347 9.95 8.38 -4.88
CA ILE A 347 10.63 7.12 -4.54
C ILE A 347 12.14 7.26 -4.50
N GLU A 348 12.74 7.99 -5.44
CA GLU A 348 14.19 8.30 -5.39
C GLU A 348 14.56 9.01 -4.08
N THR A 349 13.70 9.94 -3.64
CA THR A 349 13.90 10.67 -2.39
C THR A 349 13.72 9.75 -1.19
N SER A 350 12.70 8.88 -1.21
CA SER A 350 12.50 7.91 -0.13
C SER A 350 13.68 6.93 -0.02
N ALA A 351 14.11 6.35 -1.14
CA ALA A 351 15.26 5.46 -1.17
C ALA A 351 16.55 6.12 -0.66
N ALA A 352 16.72 7.42 -0.90
CA ALA A 352 17.84 8.18 -0.34
C ALA A 352 17.72 8.36 1.18
N LYS A 353 16.52 8.65 1.71
CA LYS A 353 16.29 8.75 3.16
C LYS A 353 16.49 7.43 3.88
N TRP A 354 15.99 6.31 3.34
CA TRP A 354 16.27 4.99 3.88
C TRP A 354 17.77 4.72 4.00
N ARG A 355 18.55 5.10 3.00
CA ARG A 355 20.02 4.94 3.05
C ARG A 355 20.67 5.85 4.10
N GLU A 356 20.12 7.04 4.32
CA GLU A 356 20.60 7.98 5.33
C GLU A 356 20.33 7.48 6.75
N GLU A 357 19.13 6.96 7.00
CA GLU A 357 18.66 6.56 8.34
C GLU A 357 19.05 5.12 8.69
N GLU A 358 18.96 4.18 7.74
CA GLU A 358 19.11 2.73 7.97
C GLU A 358 20.33 2.11 7.25
N GLY A 359 21.12 2.94 6.55
CA GLY A 359 22.37 2.54 5.91
C GLY A 359 22.18 1.55 4.75
N ASP A 360 22.58 0.30 4.96
CA ASP A 360 22.51 -0.77 3.95
C ASP A 360 21.14 -1.47 3.92
N TYR A 361 20.24 -1.15 4.85
CA TYR A 361 18.86 -1.64 4.85
C TYR A 361 17.93 -0.63 4.15
N ARG A 362 16.97 -1.15 3.39
CA ARG A 362 15.86 -0.39 2.80
C ARG A 362 14.65 -1.29 2.66
N ASP A 363 13.46 -0.79 2.95
CA ASP A 363 12.25 -1.54 2.66
C ASP A 363 11.90 -1.62 1.17
N ASP A 364 10.88 -2.42 0.84
CA ASP A 364 10.19 -2.27 -0.43
C ASP A 364 9.60 -0.86 -0.52
N ILE A 365 9.57 -0.27 -1.70
CA ILE A 365 8.98 1.06 -1.89
C ILE A 365 8.04 1.01 -3.08
N THR A 366 6.74 1.18 -2.81
CA THR A 366 5.69 1.19 -3.81
C THR A 366 4.83 2.44 -3.68
N ALA A 367 4.64 3.15 -4.79
CA ALA A 367 3.76 4.30 -4.84
C ALA A 367 3.02 4.42 -6.18
N ILE A 368 1.81 4.92 -6.11
CA ILE A 368 0.95 5.31 -7.22
C ILE A 368 0.69 6.81 -7.06
N CYS A 369 0.83 7.57 -8.15
CA CYS A 369 0.51 8.99 -8.22
C CYS A 369 -0.47 9.22 -9.37
N VAL A 370 -1.59 9.88 -9.08
CA VAL A 370 -2.65 10.12 -10.06
C VAL A 370 -2.95 11.61 -10.13
N SER A 371 -2.84 12.20 -11.31
CA SER A 371 -3.40 13.52 -11.60
C SER A 371 -4.90 13.38 -11.86
N LEU A 372 -5.72 13.68 -10.86
CA LEU A 372 -7.17 13.48 -10.94
C LEU A 372 -7.81 14.36 -12.03
N HIS A 373 -7.27 15.56 -12.24
CA HIS A 373 -7.78 16.48 -13.25
C HIS A 373 -7.51 15.99 -14.68
N GLU A 374 -6.30 15.52 -14.95
CA GLU A 374 -5.94 14.97 -16.25
C GLU A 374 -6.65 13.63 -16.48
N LEU A 375 -6.89 12.85 -15.41
CA LEU A 375 -7.62 11.59 -15.50
C LEU A 375 -9.06 11.81 -15.96
N VAL A 376 -9.83 12.66 -15.27
CA VAL A 376 -11.24 12.88 -15.65
C VAL A 376 -11.39 13.58 -17.00
N LYS A 377 -10.35 14.30 -17.48
CA LYS A 377 -10.31 14.92 -18.80
C LYS A 377 -9.86 13.99 -19.92
N SER A 378 -9.25 12.87 -19.58
CA SER A 378 -8.72 11.92 -20.56
C SER A 378 -9.84 11.34 -21.42
N LYS A 379 -9.53 11.02 -22.68
CA LYS A 379 -10.50 10.42 -23.58
C LYS A 379 -10.91 9.04 -23.06
N GLU A 380 -9.94 8.31 -22.54
CA GLU A 380 -10.08 6.98 -21.96
C GLU A 380 -11.12 6.98 -20.82
N TRP A 381 -11.11 8.00 -19.95
CA TRP A 381 -12.09 8.16 -18.87
C TRP A 381 -13.52 8.38 -19.37
N HIS A 382 -13.70 9.18 -20.41
CA HIS A 382 -15.02 9.43 -21.00
C HIS A 382 -15.53 8.24 -21.81
N ASP A 383 -14.65 7.56 -22.54
CA ASP A 383 -14.99 6.37 -23.33
C ASP A 383 -15.30 5.16 -22.43
N ALA A 384 -14.86 5.19 -21.17
CA ALA A 384 -15.04 4.15 -20.16
C ALA A 384 -16.37 4.23 -19.39
N ILE A 385 -17.31 5.11 -19.75
CA ILE A 385 -18.63 5.18 -19.10
C ILE A 385 -19.37 3.85 -19.34
N GLN A 386 -19.67 3.14 -18.25
CA GLN A 386 -20.41 1.86 -18.26
C GLN A 386 -21.88 2.03 -17.94
#